data_AF-A0A6B3FKW8-F1
#
_entry.id   AF-A0A6B3FKW8-F1
#
_cell.length_a   1.000
_cell.length_b   1.000
_cell.length_c   1.000
_cell.angle_alpha   90.00
_cell.angle_beta   90.00
_cell.angle_gamma   90.00
#
_symmetry.space_group_name_H-M   'P 1'
#
loop_
_entity.id
_entity.type
_entity.pdbx_description
1 polymer ?
#
loop_
_entity_poly.entity_id
_entity_poly.type
_entity_poly.pdbx_seq_one_letter_code
_entity_poly.pdbx_strand_id
1 'polypeptide(L)' 'PSVVNAALDCLAKGTSCGSFKPDKTYPGIRGAMAWSTNWDAAAGNSWSDAVGTHVHGL' A
#
# COMPACT_ATOMS: atom_id res chain seq x y z
N PRO A 1 -3.32 8.38 0.38
CA PRO A 1 -2.48 7.17 0.58
C PRO A 1 -3.21 5.96 1.18
N SER A 2 -4.24 6.15 2.02
CA SER A 2 -4.95 5.08 2.76
C SER A 2 -5.48 3.93 1.91
N VAL A 3 -5.92 4.17 0.67
CA VAL A 3 -6.43 3.13 -0.24
C VAL A 3 -5.33 2.12 -0.62
N VAL A 4 -4.10 2.57 -0.82
CA VAL A 4 -2.96 1.68 -1.13
C VAL A 4 -2.66 0.77 0.06
N ASN A 5 -2.66 1.32 1.27
CA ASN A 5 -2.45 0.55 2.50
C ASN A 5 -3.57 -0.49 2.71
N ALA A 6 -4.84 -0.09 2.51
CA ALA A 6 -5.96 -1.02 2.61
C ALA A 6 -5.89 -2.16 1.58
N ALA A 7 -5.45 -1.87 0.34
CA ALA A 7 -5.24 -2.90 -0.67
C ALA A 7 -4.10 -3.85 -0.30
N LEU A 8 -2.99 -3.33 0.25
CA LEU A 8 -1.88 -4.13 0.75
C LEU A 8 -2.30 -5.03 1.91
N ASP A 9 -3.03 -4.50 2.89
CA ASP A 9 -3.59 -5.30 4.00
C ASP A 9 -4.57 -6.36 3.49
N CYS A 10 -5.39 -6.04 2.49
CA CYS A 10 -6.34 -7.01 1.91
C CYS A 10 -5.60 -8.15 1.24
N LEU A 11 -4.56 -7.86 0.47
CA LEU A 11 -3.76 -8.88 -0.20
C LEU A 11 -2.89 -9.65 0.79
N ALA A 12 -2.17 -8.98 1.71
CA ALA A 12 -1.22 -9.62 2.60
C ALA A 12 -1.87 -10.37 3.77
N LYS A 13 -2.94 -9.80 4.35
CA LYS A 13 -3.53 -10.23 5.62
C LYS A 13 -5.02 -10.57 5.51
N GLY A 14 -5.67 -10.25 4.38
CA GLY A 14 -7.09 -10.50 4.18
C GLY A 14 -8.01 -9.52 4.93
N THR A 15 -7.47 -8.41 5.42
CA THR A 15 -8.15 -7.37 6.21
C THR A 15 -8.33 -6.08 5.40
N SER A 16 -9.24 -5.19 5.79
CA SER A 16 -9.45 -3.90 5.10
C SER A 16 -9.81 -4.02 3.60
N CYS A 17 -10.37 -5.16 3.19
CA CYS A 17 -10.84 -5.38 1.84
C CYS A 17 -12.09 -4.54 1.53
N GLY A 18 -12.25 -4.17 0.26
CA GLY A 18 -13.50 -3.64 -0.27
C GLY A 18 -14.51 -4.76 -0.55
N SER A 19 -15.34 -4.57 -1.58
CA SER A 19 -16.27 -5.61 -2.05
C SER A 19 -15.55 -6.84 -2.62
N PHE A 20 -14.37 -6.65 -3.18
CA PHE A 20 -13.51 -7.74 -3.63
C PHE A 20 -12.63 -8.23 -2.47
N LYS A 21 -12.73 -9.53 -2.18
CA LYS A 21 -11.86 -10.24 -1.24
C LYS A 21 -11.12 -11.35 -2.00
N PRO A 22 -9.78 -11.35 -2.03
CA PRO A 22 -9.01 -12.44 -2.62
C PRO A 22 -9.29 -13.79 -1.93
N ASP A 23 -9.31 -14.88 -2.70
CA ASP A 23 -9.55 -16.25 -2.18
C ASP A 23 -8.44 -16.73 -1.23
N LYS A 24 -7.24 -16.14 -1.33
CA LYS A 24 -6.09 -16.41 -0.46
C LYS A 24 -5.33 -15.14 -0.16
N THR A 25 -4.61 -15.14 0.96
CA THR A 25 -3.66 -14.07 1.31
C THR A 25 -2.30 -14.30 0.65
N TYR A 26 -1.56 -13.22 0.51
CA TYR A 26 -0.23 -13.14 -0.09
C TYR A 26 0.73 -12.39 0.84
N PRO A 27 1.17 -13.00 1.97
CA PRO A 27 2.03 -12.33 2.94
C PRO A 27 3.37 -11.85 2.35
N GLY A 28 3.82 -12.47 1.24
CA GLY A 28 5.05 -12.08 0.53
C GLY A 28 4.87 -11.03 -0.57
N ILE A 29 3.75 -10.29 -0.60
CA ILE A 29 3.55 -9.21 -1.57
C ILE A 29 4.67 -8.16 -1.45
N ARG A 30 5.29 -7.80 -2.58
CA ARG A 30 6.54 -7.04 -2.55
C ARG A 30 6.37 -5.58 -2.09
N GLY A 31 5.25 -4.93 -2.41
CA GLY A 31 5.02 -3.55 -2.01
C GLY A 31 4.23 -2.75 -3.06
N ALA A 32 4.50 -1.44 -3.11
CA ALA A 32 3.82 -0.49 -3.98
C ALA A 32 4.84 0.29 -4.84
N MET A 33 4.36 0.84 -5.95
CA MET A 33 5.12 1.71 -6.84
C MET A 33 4.27 2.95 -7.15
N ALA A 34 4.91 4.11 -7.17
CA ALA A 34 4.29 5.36 -7.58
C ALA A 34 5.14 6.07 -8.62
N TRP A 35 4.47 6.71 -9.56
CA TRP A 35 5.08 7.66 -10.49
C TRP A 35 4.72 9.08 -10.04
N SER A 36 5.66 9.97 -9.73
CA SER A 36 7.11 9.80 -9.63
C SER A 36 7.60 10.35 -8.30
N THR A 37 8.88 10.13 -8.00
CA THR A 37 9.53 10.75 -6.85
C THR A 37 9.46 12.28 -6.89
N ASN A 38 9.49 12.89 -8.08
CA ASN A 38 9.36 14.35 -8.24
C ASN A 38 7.99 14.86 -7.78
N TRP A 39 6.92 14.15 -8.17
CA TRP A 39 5.56 14.52 -7.78
C TRP A 39 5.29 14.27 -6.30
N ASP A 40 5.84 13.18 -5.76
CA ASP A 40 5.77 12.93 -4.32
C ASP A 40 6.48 14.04 -3.52
N ALA A 41 7.69 14.43 -3.94
CA ALA A 41 8.41 15.56 -3.33
C ALA A 41 7.65 16.89 -3.45
N ALA A 42 7.06 17.18 -4.62
CA ALA A 42 6.23 18.36 -4.81
C ALA A 42 4.96 18.36 -3.92
N ALA A 43 4.49 17.17 -3.52
CA ALA A 43 3.39 16.97 -2.58
C ALA A 43 3.86 16.75 -1.12
N GLY A 44 5.10 17.14 -0.80
CA GLY A 44 5.65 17.07 0.55
C GLY A 44 5.90 15.66 1.07
N ASN A 45 6.23 14.70 0.19
CA ASN A 45 6.48 13.27 0.48
C ASN A 45 5.30 12.52 1.12
N SER A 46 4.10 13.10 1.07
CA SER A 46 2.91 12.56 1.75
C SER A 46 2.52 11.15 1.28
N TRP A 47 2.92 10.73 0.07
CA TRP A 47 2.68 9.37 -0.40
C TRP A 47 3.72 8.39 0.15
N SER A 48 5.02 8.67 -0.02
CA SER A 48 6.08 7.77 0.44
C SER A 48 6.13 7.64 1.96
N ASP A 49 5.86 8.70 2.72
CA ASP A 49 5.82 8.64 4.18
C ASP A 49 4.72 7.69 4.67
N ALA A 50 3.54 7.74 4.05
CA ALA A 50 2.40 6.93 4.46
C ALA A 50 2.43 5.49 3.91
N VAL A 51 2.80 5.31 2.64
CA VAL A 51 2.83 3.99 1.99
C VAL A 51 4.13 3.26 2.30
N GLY A 52 5.27 3.95 2.30
CA GLY A 52 6.58 3.37 2.62
C GLY A 52 6.64 2.84 4.05
N THR A 53 6.18 3.61 5.03
CA THR A 53 6.09 3.14 6.43
C THR A 53 5.22 1.88 6.55
N HIS A 54 4.10 1.84 5.81
CA HIS A 54 3.22 0.68 5.84
C HIS A 54 3.84 -0.55 5.19
N VAL A 55 4.42 -0.42 3.98
CA VAL A 55 5.08 -1.53 3.25
C VAL A 55 6.26 -2.10 4.05
N HIS A 56 7.06 -1.27 4.72
CA HIS A 56 8.19 -1.75 5.53
C HIS A 56 7.78 -2.43 6.84
N GLY A 57 6.52 -2.27 7.26
CA GLY A 57 5.94 -2.94 8.43
C GLY A 57 5.03 -4.12 8.09
N LEU A 58 4.97 -4.56 6.83
CA LEU A 58 4.16 -5.70 6.39
C LEU A 58 4.73 -7.04 6.86
#